data_AF-K1RPI4-F1
#
_entry.id   AF-K1RPI4-F1
#
_cell.length_a   1.000
_cell.length_b   1.000
_cell.length_c   1.000
_cell.angle_alpha   90.00
_cell.angle_beta   90.00
_cell.angle_gamma   90.00
#
_symmetry.space_group_name_H-M   'P 1'
#
loop_
_entity.id
_entity.type
_entity.pdbx_description
1 polymer ?
#
loop_
_entity_poly.entity_id
_entity_poly.type
_entity_poly.pdbx_seq_one_letter_code
_entity_poly.pdbx_strand_id
1 'polypeptide(L)'
;MEWEIVMGLEVHTELATKTKIFCGCSTEFGGEPNTHVCEICSGMPGTLPLLNKRVVEFAVRTGIATNCTITQNNKFDRKTIFTPICRKRIRYRSFICLSAATVL
;
A
#
# COMPACT_ATOMS: atom_id res chain seq x y z
N MET A 1 19.08 -6.48 38.04
CA MET A 1 19.11 -6.45 36.56
C MET A 1 17.90 -5.65 36.15
N GLU A 2 18.10 -4.37 35.85
CA GLU A 2 17.03 -3.50 35.38
C GLU A 2 16.95 -3.65 33.86
N TRP A 3 15.78 -4.05 33.37
CA TRP A 3 15.51 -4.19 31.95
C TRP A 3 14.61 -3.04 31.50
N GLU A 4 14.90 -2.48 30.35
CA GLU A 4 14.05 -1.48 29.69
C GLU A 4 13.26 -2.16 28.56
N ILE A 5 11.94 -1.94 28.54
CA ILE A 5 11.07 -2.49 27.50
C ILE A 5 10.97 -1.48 26.36
N VAL A 6 11.48 -1.87 25.19
CA VAL A 6 11.37 -1.10 23.95
C VAL A 6 10.38 -1.81 23.01
N MET A 7 9.29 -1.13 22.66
CA MET A 7 8.26 -1.65 21.74
C MET A 7 8.09 -0.74 20.53
N GLY A 8 7.86 -1.35 19.37
CA GLY A 8 7.50 -0.67 18.13
C GLY A 8 6.28 -1.32 17.48
N LEU A 9 5.42 -0.51 16.86
CA LEU A 9 4.20 -0.97 16.21
C LEU A 9 4.28 -0.74 14.70
N GLU A 10 3.90 -1.74 13.92
CA GLU A 10 3.70 -1.60 12.47
C GLU A 10 2.20 -1.76 12.18
N VAL A 11 1.57 -0.67 11.71
CA VAL A 11 0.13 -0.64 11.43
C VAL A 11 -0.11 -0.56 9.92
N HIS A 12 -0.95 -1.44 9.40
CA HIS A 12 -1.41 -1.42 8.00
C HIS A 12 -2.88 -1.04 7.98
N THR A 13 -3.25 -0.11 7.11
CA THR A 13 -4.64 0.38 6.99
C THR A 13 -5.08 0.32 5.54
N GLU A 14 -6.28 -0.21 5.31
CA GLU A 14 -6.88 -0.24 3.99
C GLU A 14 -7.51 1.12 3.65
N LEU A 15 -7.19 1.62 2.46
CA LEU A 15 -7.70 2.90 1.98
C LEU A 15 -9.07 2.70 1.33
N ALA A 16 -10.07 3.48 1.76
CA ALA A 16 -11.45 3.46 1.27
C ALA A 16 -11.58 4.04 -0.17
N THR A 17 -10.86 3.46 -1.12
CA THR A 17 -10.93 3.78 -2.54
C THR A 17 -12.00 2.92 -3.22
N LYS A 18 -12.42 3.29 -4.44
CA LYS A 18 -13.36 2.49 -5.24
C LYS A 18 -12.66 1.46 -6.13
N THR A 19 -11.38 1.69 -6.41
CA THR A 19 -10.57 0.89 -7.33
C THR A 19 -9.23 0.58 -6.71
N LYS A 20 -8.64 -0.55 -7.07
CA LYS A 20 -7.33 -1.00 -6.55
C LYS A 20 -6.21 0.00 -6.88
N ILE A 21 -5.08 -0.16 -6.20
CA ILE A 21 -3.94 0.76 -6.28
C ILE A 21 -3.27 0.83 -7.67
N PHE A 22 -3.23 -0.30 -8.40
CA PHE A 22 -2.51 -0.39 -9.69
C PHE A 22 -3.41 -0.77 -10.89
N CYS A 23 -4.72 -0.89 -10.69
CA CYS A 23 -5.68 -1.23 -11.74
C CYS A 23 -7.10 -0.73 -11.39
N GLY A 24 -8.00 -0.73 -12.36
CA GLY A 24 -9.38 -0.27 -12.21
C GLY A 24 -10.35 -1.24 -11.53
N CYS A 25 -9.90 -2.42 -11.07
CA CYS A 25 -10.78 -3.39 -10.41
C CYS A 25 -11.36 -2.82 -9.10
N SER A 26 -12.58 -3.24 -8.76
CA SER A 26 -13.25 -2.87 -7.51
C SER A 26 -12.46 -3.30 -6.26
N THR A 27 -12.57 -2.50 -5.21
CA THR A 27 -12.14 -2.76 -3.82
C THR A 27 -13.33 -3.04 -2.91
N GLU A 28 -14.52 -3.25 -3.47
CA GLU A 28 -15.72 -3.63 -2.73
C GLU A 28 -15.50 -4.94 -1.97
N PHE A 29 -16.02 -4.97 -0.75
CA PHE A 29 -15.94 -6.15 0.11
C PHE A 29 -17.02 -7.15 -0.29
N GLY A 30 -16.64 -8.42 -0.37
CA GLY A 30 -17.54 -9.50 -0.81
C GLY A 30 -17.31 -9.90 -2.27
N GLY A 31 -18.32 -10.56 -2.85
CA GLY A 31 -18.26 -11.12 -4.20
C GLY A 31 -17.72 -12.56 -4.26
N GLU A 32 -17.99 -13.23 -5.37
CA GLU A 32 -17.50 -14.59 -5.61
C GLU A 32 -15.96 -14.61 -5.76
N PRO A 33 -15.29 -15.73 -5.42
CA PRO A 33 -13.84 -15.84 -5.52
C PRO A 33 -13.31 -15.49 -6.93
N ASN A 34 -12.30 -14.62 -6.98
CA ASN A 34 -11.67 -14.15 -8.22
C ASN A 34 -12.60 -13.40 -9.20
N THR A 35 -13.65 -12.73 -8.72
CA THR A 35 -14.50 -11.88 -9.58
C THR A 35 -14.00 -10.44 -9.71
N HIS A 36 -13.45 -9.87 -8.64
CA HIS A 36 -12.85 -8.53 -8.67
C HIS A 36 -11.39 -8.57 -9.12
N VAL A 37 -11.08 -9.21 -10.25
CA VAL A 37 -9.71 -9.36 -10.74
C VAL A 37 -9.56 -8.99 -12.22
N CYS A 38 -8.35 -8.63 -12.62
CA CYS A 38 -7.93 -8.45 -14.00
C CYS A 38 -6.52 -9.01 -14.20
N GLU A 39 -6.01 -8.93 -15.41
CA GLU A 39 -4.67 -9.37 -15.82
C GLU A 39 -3.61 -8.65 -14.99
N ILE A 40 -3.83 -7.35 -14.73
CA ILE A 40 -2.92 -6.54 -13.92
C ILE A 40 -2.91 -7.03 -12.49
N CYS A 41 -4.01 -7.09 -11.74
CA CYS A 41 -3.89 -7.49 -10.32
C CYS A 41 -3.57 -8.98 -10.13
N SER A 42 -3.86 -9.81 -11.14
CA SER A 42 -3.52 -11.23 -11.14
C SER A 42 -2.05 -11.50 -11.46
N GLY A 43 -1.34 -10.53 -12.04
CA GLY A 43 0.08 -10.68 -12.38
C GLY A 43 0.34 -11.46 -13.65
N MET A 44 -0.56 -11.36 -14.63
CA MET A 44 -0.35 -11.96 -15.94
C MET A 44 0.83 -11.29 -16.68
N PRO A 45 1.56 -12.05 -17.51
CA PRO A 45 2.70 -11.55 -18.26
C PRO A 45 2.26 -10.42 -19.21
N GLY A 46 3.15 -9.44 -19.41
CA GLY A 46 2.90 -8.30 -20.32
C GLY A 46 2.06 -7.17 -19.73
N THR A 47 1.70 -7.22 -18.44
CA THR A 47 0.88 -6.18 -17.80
C THR A 47 1.71 -5.08 -17.15
N LEU A 48 1.22 -3.84 -17.21
CA LEU A 48 1.84 -2.66 -16.58
C LEU A 48 0.93 -2.09 -15.48
N PRO A 49 1.46 -1.72 -14.30
CA PRO A 49 0.68 -1.11 -13.24
C PRO A 49 0.35 0.35 -13.56
N LEU A 50 -0.89 0.77 -13.28
CA LEU A 50 -1.32 2.17 -13.39
C LEU A 50 -1.73 2.70 -12.01
N LEU A 51 -1.00 3.70 -11.51
CA LEU A 51 -1.21 4.22 -10.16
C LEU A 51 -2.55 4.94 -10.01
N ASN A 52 -3.31 4.58 -8.98
CA ASN A 52 -4.54 5.25 -8.60
C ASN A 52 -4.26 6.59 -7.91
N LYS A 53 -4.72 7.71 -8.50
CA LYS A 53 -4.57 9.06 -7.96
C LYS A 53 -5.16 9.23 -6.55
N ARG A 54 -6.29 8.57 -6.25
CA ARG A 54 -6.94 8.67 -4.92
C ARG A 54 -6.11 8.03 -3.82
N VAL A 55 -5.34 6.98 -4.14
CA VAL A 55 -4.43 6.36 -3.17
C VAL A 55 -3.35 7.35 -2.75
N VAL A 56 -2.79 8.12 -3.69
CA VAL A 56 -1.80 9.15 -3.39
C VAL A 56 -2.42 10.28 -2.56
N GLU A 57 -3.62 10.75 -2.92
CA GLU A 57 -4.33 11.78 -2.16
C GLU A 57 -4.55 11.35 -0.71
N PHE A 58 -5.06 10.15 -0.48
CA PHE A 58 -5.27 9.64 0.88
C PHE A 58 -3.96 9.44 1.63
N ALA A 59 -2.90 8.95 0.99
CA ALA A 59 -1.59 8.83 1.63
C ALA A 59 -1.05 10.20 2.08
N VAL A 60 -1.20 11.24 1.27
CA VAL A 60 -0.80 12.61 1.62
C VAL A 60 -1.69 13.17 2.75
N ARG A 61 -3.00 12.97 2.68
CA ARG A 61 -3.94 13.41 3.74
C ARG A 61 -3.62 12.74 5.08
N THR A 62 -3.36 11.43 5.08
CA THR A 62 -2.93 10.70 6.28
C THR A 62 -1.60 11.23 6.79
N GLY A 63 -0.62 11.45 5.92
CA GLY A 63 0.66 12.03 6.32
C GLY A 63 0.51 13.40 6.98
N ILE A 64 -0.30 14.29 6.41
CA ILE A 64 -0.59 15.60 7.03
C ILE A 64 -1.28 15.41 8.39
N ALA A 65 -2.24 14.49 8.48
CA ALA A 65 -2.97 14.21 9.73
C ALA A 65 -2.07 13.63 10.84
N THR A 66 -1.03 12.87 10.49
CA THR A 66 -0.05 12.32 11.44
C THR A 66 1.16 13.22 11.67
N ASN A 67 1.12 14.49 11.25
CA ASN A 67 2.24 15.44 11.31
C ASN A 67 3.52 14.92 10.64
N CYS A 68 3.37 14.23 9.50
CA CYS A 68 4.48 13.81 8.65
C CYS A 68 5.03 14.95 7.79
N THR A 69 6.33 14.89 7.51
CA THR A 69 6.92 15.60 6.36
C THR A 69 6.67 14.81 5.08
N ILE A 70 6.00 15.43 4.10
CA ILE A 70 5.66 14.83 2.82
C ILE A 70 6.79 15.01 1.80
N THR A 71 7.26 13.91 1.22
CA THR A 71 8.30 13.93 0.18
C THR A 71 7.69 14.27 -1.18
N GLN A 72 8.30 15.20 -1.92
CA GLN A 72 7.83 15.59 -3.26
C GLN A 72 8.22 14.55 -4.33
N ASN A 73 9.38 13.92 -4.17
CA ASN A 73 9.90 12.92 -5.10
C ASN A 73 9.75 11.52 -4.50
N ASN A 74 8.78 10.75 -4.99
CA ASN A 74 8.53 9.39 -4.56
C ASN A 74 8.67 8.40 -5.71
N LYS A 75 9.21 7.22 -5.39
CA LYS A 75 9.29 6.07 -6.28
C LYS A 75 8.57 4.87 -5.66
N PHE A 76 8.12 3.96 -6.52
CA PHE A 76 7.60 2.66 -6.09
C PHE A 76 8.67 1.61 -6.32
N ASP A 77 9.11 0.97 -5.24
CA ASP A 77 10.09 -0.11 -5.27
C ASP A 77 9.38 -1.47 -5.30
N ARG A 78 10.03 -2.46 -5.91
CA ARG A 78 9.52 -3.84 -6.00
C ARG A 78 10.11 -4.66 -4.86
N LYS A 79 9.29 -5.07 -3.90
CA LYS A 79 9.67 -6.06 -2.88
C LYS A 79 9.33 -7.45 -3.40
N THR A 80 10.36 -8.23 -3.74
CA THR A 80 10.18 -9.58 -4.27
C THR A 80 10.00 -10.57 -3.12
N ILE A 81 8.82 -11.19 -3.02
CA ILE A 81 8.48 -12.20 -2.00
C ILE A 81 7.72 -13.33 -2.68
N PHE A 82 8.18 -14.56 -2.47
CA PHE A 82 7.51 -15.77 -2.94
C PHE A 82 6.54 -16.28 -1.88
N THR A 83 5.25 -16.03 -2.10
CA THR A 83 4.15 -16.60 -1.31
C THR A 83 2.97 -16.88 -2.22
N PRO A 84 2.12 -17.89 -1.92
CA PRO A 84 0.99 -18.26 -2.77
C PRO A 84 -0.03 -17.11 -2.95
N ILE A 85 -0.14 -16.25 -1.94
CA ILE A 85 -1.01 -15.06 -1.96
C ILE A 85 -0.43 -13.90 -2.79
N CYS A 86 0.87 -13.88 -3.07
CA CYS A 86 1.55 -12.84 -3.84
C CYS A 86 1.83 -13.34 -5.27
N ARG A 87 0.78 -13.38 -6.10
CA ARG A 87 0.86 -13.94 -7.47
C ARG A 87 1.88 -13.26 -8.37
N LYS A 88 2.06 -11.94 -8.23
CA LYS A 88 3.06 -11.15 -8.98
C LYS A 88 4.52 -11.41 -8.57
N ARG A 89 4.76 -12.15 -7.48
CA ARG A 89 6.05 -12.21 -6.77
C ARG A 89 6.58 -10.84 -6.31
N ILE A 90 5.83 -9.76 -6.55
CA ILE A 90 6.23 -8.37 -6.38
C ILE A 90 5.12 -7.66 -5.59
N ARG A 91 5.48 -7.15 -4.42
CA ARG A 91 4.70 -6.14 -3.70
C ARG A 91 5.35 -4.79 -3.93
N TYR A 92 4.60 -3.82 -4.45
CA TYR A 92 5.10 -2.46 -4.58
C TYR A 92 5.06 -1.77 -3.21
N ARG A 93 6.15 -1.10 -2.85
CA ARG A 93 6.22 -0.26 -1.64
C ARG A 93 6.65 1.15 -2.05
N SER A 94 6.02 2.15 -1.47
CA SER A 94 6.47 3.53 -1.55
C SER A 94 6.39 4.14 -0.16
N PHE A 95 7.38 4.95 0.20
CA PHE A 95 7.40 5.71 1.44
C PHE A 95 7.04 7.15 1.13
N ILE A 96 5.74 7.44 1.14
CA ILE A 96 5.24 8.80 0.83
C ILE A 96 5.52 9.77 2.00
N CYS A 97 5.60 9.26 3.23
CA CYS A 97 6.00 10.00 4.44
C CYS A 97 7.38 9.52 4.91
N LEU A 98 8.27 10.48 5.25
CA LEU A 98 9.63 10.20 5.69
C LEU A 98 9.81 10.15 7.22
N SER A 99 8.94 10.84 7.98
CA SER A 99 9.01 10.87 9.45
C SER A 99 7.66 11.32 10.02
N ALA A 100 7.03 10.46 10.83
CA ALA A 100 5.93 10.85 11.72
C ALA A 100 6.45 10.77 13.16
N ALA A 101 6.49 11.90 13.86
CA ALA A 101 6.62 11.90 15.32
C ALA A 101 5.20 11.96 15.89
N THR A 102 4.43 10.89 15.71
CA THR A 102 3.18 10.73 16.48
C THR A 102 3.57 10.22 17.85
N VAL A 103 3.91 11.15 18.75
CA VAL A 103 3.90 10.89 20.18
C VAL A 103 2.43 10.68 20.54
N LEU A 104 2.05 9.42 20.73
CA LEU A 104 0.90 9.05 21.56
C LEU A 104 1.39 8.96 23.01
#